data_AF-A0ABC8LPE4-F1
#
_entry.id   AF-A0ABC8LPE4-F1
#
_cell.length_a   1.000
_cell.length_b   1.000
_cell.length_c   1.000
_cell.angle_alpha   90.00
_cell.angle_beta   90.00
_cell.angle_gamma   90.00
#
_symmetry.space_group_name_H-M   'P 1'
#
loop_
_entity.id
_entity.type
_entity.pdbx_description
1 polymer ?
#
loop_
_entity_poly.entity_id
_entity_poly.type
_entity_poly.pdbx_seq_one_letter_code
_entity_poly.pdbx_strand_id
1 'polypeptide(L)' 'MQVEVAEPLTKLGLEFPDIYLGCYRKSRQGPIIICLKGKDNARIDLAIQALSKRFKEGVFVDMK' A
#
# COMPACT_ATOMS: atom_id res chain seq x y z
N MET A 1 4.15 -16.01 -3.45
CA MET A 1 4.28 -14.58 -3.85
C MET A 1 3.02 -13.74 -3.53
N GLN A 2 2.69 -13.67 -2.24
CA GLN A 2 1.79 -12.69 -1.60
C GLN A 2 2.34 -12.37 -0.19
N VAL A 3 2.98 -13.38 0.43
CA VAL A 3 3.68 -13.29 1.72
C VAL A 3 4.65 -12.09 1.80
N GLU A 4 5.40 -11.81 0.74
CA GLU A 4 6.38 -10.71 0.72
C GLU A 4 5.75 -9.31 0.79
N VAL A 5 4.47 -9.16 0.41
CA VAL A 5 3.77 -7.87 0.46
C VAL A 5 2.96 -7.74 1.76
N ALA A 6 2.59 -8.86 2.39
CA ALA A 6 1.81 -8.86 3.62
C ALA A 6 2.54 -8.15 4.77
N GLU A 7 3.82 -8.45 4.99
CA GLU A 7 4.59 -7.86 6.09
C GLU A 7 4.71 -6.32 6.03
N PRO A 8 5.16 -5.70 4.92
CA PRO A 8 5.24 -4.24 4.83
C PRO A 8 3.86 -3.57 4.93
N LEU A 9 2.80 -4.20 4.42
CA LEU A 9 1.43 -3.70 4.57
C LEU A 9 0.93 -3.76 6.02
N THR A 10 1.20 -4.87 6.73
CA THR A 10 0.86 -4.99 8.15
C THR A 10 1.57 -3.93 8.98
N LYS A 11 2.88 -3.72 8.76
CA LYS A 11 3.63 -2.67 9.45
C LYS A 11 3.08 -1.27 9.15
N LEU A 12 2.67 -1.00 7.91
CA LEU A 12 2.05 0.26 7.55
C LEU A 12 0.73 0.49 8.30
N GLY A 13 -0.12 -0.54 8.39
CA GLY A 13 -1.39 -0.45 9.12
C GLY A 13 -1.21 -0.15 10.62
N LEU A 14 -0.10 -0.59 11.23
CA LEU A 14 0.22 -0.26 12.62
C LEU A 14 0.67 1.21 12.79
N GLU A 15 1.33 1.78 11.80
CA GLU A 15 1.78 3.19 11.83
C GLU A 15 0.67 4.19 11.49
N PHE A 16 -0.33 3.74 10.73
CA PHE A 16 -1.47 4.54 10.28
C PHE A 16 -2.79 3.84 10.61
N PRO A 17 -3.12 3.67 11.91
CA PRO A 17 -4.31 2.92 12.33
C PRO A 17 -5.63 3.58 11.90
N ASP A 18 -5.58 4.87 11.55
CA ASP A 18 -6.69 5.67 11.03
C ASP A 18 -6.92 5.49 9.51
N ILE A 19 -6.01 4.80 8.81
CA ILE A 19 -6.10 4.54 7.38
C ILE A 19 -6.50 3.09 7.14
N TYR A 20 -7.58 2.90 6.41
CA TYR A 20 -7.99 1.60 5.93
C TYR A 20 -7.11 1.17 4.74
N LEU A 21 -6.47 0.01 4.88
CA LEU A 21 -5.61 -0.60 3.87
C LEU A 21 -6.28 -1.83 3.26
N GLY A 22 -6.47 -1.80 1.95
CA GLY A 22 -6.94 -2.94 1.16
C GLY A 22 -5.93 -3.34 0.09
N CYS A 23 -5.87 -4.61 -0.25
CA CYS A 23 -5.11 -5.05 -1.43
C CYS A 23 -5.84 -6.16 -2.17
N TYR A 24 -5.81 -6.11 -3.50
CA TYR A 24 -6.42 -7.13 -4.35
C TYR A 24 -5.67 -7.28 -5.66
N ARG A 25 -5.81 -8.44 -6.32
CA ARG A 25 -5.36 -8.64 -7.70
C ARG A 25 -6.56 -8.74 -8.62
N LYS A 26 -6.53 -8.03 -9.75
CA LYS A 26 -7.55 -8.19 -10.80
C LYS A 26 -7.41 -9.50 -11.58
N SER A 27 -6.19 -10.04 -11.69
CA SER A 27 -5.92 -11.31 -12.38
C SER A 27 -4.78 -12.07 -11.68
N ARG A 28 -4.66 -13.38 -11.93
CA ARG A 28 -3.65 -14.24 -11.27
C ARG A 28 -2.20 -13.82 -11.56
N GLN A 29 -1.95 -13.26 -12.75
CA GLN A 29 -0.63 -12.83 -13.21
C GLN A 29 -0.45 -11.31 -13.20
N GLY A 30 -1.47 -10.56 -12.74
CA GLY A 30 -1.46 -9.10 -12.73
C GLY A 30 -0.84 -8.50 -11.46
N PRO A 31 -0.64 -7.17 -11.45
CA PRO A 31 -0.14 -6.46 -10.27
C PRO A 31 -1.12 -6.56 -9.10
N ILE A 32 -0.58 -6.45 -7.89
CA ILE A 32 -1.40 -6.21 -6.69
C ILE A 32 -1.75 -4.73 -6.69
N ILE A 33 -3.04 -4.44 -6.64
CA ILE A 33 -3.55 -3.09 -6.42
C ILE A 33 -3.66 -2.91 -4.92
N ILE A 34 -3.08 -1.82 -4.41
CA ILE A 34 -3.15 -1.43 -3.01
C ILE A 34 -4.00 -0.17 -2.93
N CYS A 35 -4.99 -0.19 -2.03
CA CYS A 35 -5.91 0.92 -1.81
C CYS A 35 -5.74 1.42 -0.38
N LEU A 36 -5.52 2.72 -0.25
CA LEU A 36 -5.48 3.42 1.02
C LEU A 36 -6.70 4.34 1.08
N LYS A 37 -7.47 4.26 2.16
CA LYS A 37 -8.64 5.12 2.39
C LYS A 37 -8.60 5.67 3.80
N GLY A 38 -8.63 6.98 3.92
CA GLY A 38 -8.64 7.70 5.19
C GLY A 38 -9.45 8.98 5.09
N LYS A 39 -9.62 9.68 6.21
CA LYS A 39 -10.33 10.97 6.26
C LYS A 39 -9.43 12.14 5.84
N ASP A 40 -8.13 12.03 6.09
CA ASP A 40 -7.14 13.08 5.83
C ASP A 40 -6.23 12.69 4.65
N ASN A 41 -6.33 13.45 3.56
CA ASN A 41 -5.52 13.22 2.36
C ASN A 41 -4.02 13.40 2.61
N ALA A 42 -3.61 14.35 3.45
CA ALA A 42 -2.20 14.52 3.79
C ALA A 42 -1.66 13.31 4.55
N ARG A 43 -2.51 12.68 5.38
CA ARG A 43 -2.15 11.44 6.07
C ARG A 43 -2.05 10.25 5.11
N ILE A 44 -2.95 10.17 4.13
CA ILE A 44 -2.88 9.17 3.04
C ILE A 44 -1.58 9.33 2.25
N ASP A 45 -1.22 10.55 1.86
CA ASP A 45 0.01 10.81 1.10
C ASP A 45 1.26 10.41 1.90
N LEU A 46 1.29 10.69 3.22
CA LEU A 46 2.36 10.24 4.10
C LEU A 46 2.45 8.71 4.16
N ALA A 47 1.32 8.01 4.20
CA ALA A 47 1.29 6.55 4.18
C ALA A 47 1.76 5.98 2.84
N ILE A 48 1.40 6.60 1.70
CA ILE A 48 1.89 6.22 0.36
C ILE A 48 3.41 6.37 0.29
N GLN A 49 3.96 7.47 0.80
CA GLN A 49 5.41 7.70 0.83
C GLN A 49 6.13 6.71 1.76
N ALA A 50 5.57 6.46 2.95
CA ALA A 50 6.12 5.50 3.89
C ALA A 50 6.11 4.07 3.33
N LEU A 51 5.06 3.70 2.60
CA LEU A 51 4.97 2.42 1.91
C LEU A 51 5.98 2.34 0.76
N SER A 52 6.07 3.37 -0.07
CA SER A 52 6.99 3.44 -1.22
C SER A 52 8.45 3.20 -0.81
N LYS A 53 8.87 3.76 0.34
CA LYS A 53 10.23 3.59 0.89
C LYS A 53 10.55 2.16 1.35
N ARG A 54 9.55 1.30 1.57
CA ARG A 54 9.74 -0.09 2.01
C ARG A 54 9.96 -1.07 0.86
N PHE A 55 9.78 -0.62 -0.37
CA PHE A 55 9.99 -1.41 -1.56
C PHE A 55 11.06 -0.75 -2.44
N LYS A 56 11.60 -1.54 -3.37
CA LYS A 56 12.55 -1.02 -4.36
C LYS A 56 11.85 -0.03 -5.29
N GLU A 57 12.61 0.91 -5.82
CA GLU A 57 12.13 1.82 -6.87
C GLU A 57 11.60 1.02 -8.07
N GLY A 58 10.54 1.52 -8.71
CA GLY A 58 9.90 0.87 -9.85
C GLY A 58 8.94 -0.27 -9.52
N VAL A 59 8.76 -0.63 -8.23
CA VAL A 59 7.76 -1.63 -7.82
C VAL A 59 6.32 -1.07 -7.85
N PHE A 60 6.17 0.23 -7.61
CA PHE A 60 4.87 0.90 -7.60
C PHE A 60 4.65 1.69 -8.88
N VAL A 61 3.39 1.66 -9.36
CA VAL A 61 2.88 2.52 -10.41
C VAL A 61 1.72 3.30 -9.80
N ASP A 62 1.81 4.63 -9.82
CA ASP A 62 0.72 5.49 -9.38
C ASP A 62 -0.48 5.31 -10.32
N MET A 63 -1.67 5.13 -9.74
CA MET A 63 -2.90 4.91 -10.50
C MET A 63 -3.85 6.05 -10.15
N LYS A 64 -3.84 7.10 -10.99
CA LYS A 64 -4.75 8.26 -10.88
C LYS A 64 -6.18 7.90 -11.24
#